data_AF-A0A4Q4D2X1-F1
#
_entry.id   AF-A0A4Q4D2X1-F1
#
_cell.length_a   1.000
_cell.length_b   1.000
_cell.length_c   1.000
_cell.angle_alpha   90.00
_cell.angle_beta   90.00
_cell.angle_gamma   90.00
#
_symmetry.space_group_name_H-M   'P 1'
#
loop_
_entity.id
_entity.type
_entity.pdbx_description
1 polymer ?
#
loop_
_entity_poly.entity_id
_entity_poly.type
_entity_poly.pdbx_seq_one_letter_code
_entity_poly.pdbx_strand_id
1 'polypeptide(L)'
;MLAAVAGTLLLGGPGRPVLDAVGISPLLDGDRSAFSEALDVVPLESERLSFTNWSMVRNALDTDLGQDPAPAAIEAMITQAYDTDLSASSSIEDSAVALQTYFGFSPATVEWEAYAQAPDGAAMVVRLPDDVDLDTVRDHLTEIGFTEPGSKNGVWDGGIDLIAALDGTLTPKLQYVAVLEDEHLVVTSESHDYVQRAADVALGKKKSLGDSDRARELVDSVDGPASAEFWVGDFACKDLAMRTAFEEDKAQAEALVQQAGKVSPPSG
;
A
#
# COMPACT_ATOMS: atom_id res chain seq x y z
N MET A 1 12.78 22.15 0.53
CA MET A 1 12.48 20.71 0.34
C MET A 1 11.00 20.62 0.06
N LEU A 2 10.57 20.22 -1.13
CA LEU A 2 9.15 20.01 -1.47
C LEU A 2 8.75 18.57 -1.13
N ALA A 3 7.48 18.29 -0.92
CA ALA A 3 6.94 16.93 -0.83
C ALA A 3 5.58 16.96 -1.53
N ALA A 4 5.20 15.87 -2.21
CA ALA A 4 3.99 15.83 -3.05
C ALA A 4 3.16 14.59 -2.70
N VAL A 5 1.84 14.76 -2.65
CA VAL A 5 0.87 13.67 -2.51
C VAL A 5 -0.13 13.78 -3.64
N ALA A 6 -0.36 12.67 -4.34
CA ALA A 6 -1.50 12.50 -5.22
C ALA A 6 -2.37 11.40 -4.62
N GLY A 7 -3.67 11.62 -4.47
CA GLY A 7 -4.56 10.61 -3.91
C GLY A 7 -5.98 10.75 -4.43
N THR A 8 -6.63 9.61 -4.58
CA THR A 8 -8.05 9.53 -4.94
C THR A 8 -8.87 9.64 -3.65
N LEU A 9 -9.58 10.76 -3.51
CA LEU A 9 -10.56 10.99 -2.46
C LEU A 9 -11.94 10.61 -2.98
N LEU A 10 -12.69 9.81 -2.20
CA LEU A 10 -14.08 9.50 -2.49
C LEU A 10 -14.96 10.74 -2.22
N LEU A 11 -15.09 11.61 -3.23
CA LEU A 11 -16.13 12.63 -3.27
C LEU A 11 -17.32 12.09 -4.08
N GLY A 12 -18.49 12.01 -3.44
CA GLY A 12 -19.70 11.45 -4.03
C GLY A 12 -20.00 11.98 -5.44
N GLY A 13 -20.27 11.06 -6.37
CA GLY A 13 -20.29 11.28 -7.82
C GLY A 13 -21.31 12.31 -8.38
N PRO A 14 -21.24 12.59 -9.69
CA PRO A 14 -21.95 13.69 -10.33
C PRO A 14 -23.44 13.38 -10.49
N GLY A 15 -24.31 14.22 -9.89
CA GLY A 15 -25.74 14.26 -10.24
C GLY A 15 -26.76 14.25 -9.10
N ARG A 16 -26.37 14.40 -7.83
CA ARG A 16 -27.31 14.57 -6.71
C ARG A 16 -27.32 16.01 -6.19
N PRO A 17 -28.50 16.59 -5.88
CA PRO A 17 -28.57 17.94 -5.34
C PRO A 17 -27.76 18.00 -4.04
N VAL A 18 -27.03 19.09 -3.85
CA VAL A 18 -26.24 19.42 -2.66
C VAL A 18 -27.15 19.33 -1.44
N LEU A 19 -27.11 18.18 -0.77
CA LEU A 19 -27.41 18.05 0.64
C LEU A 19 -26.04 18.07 1.32
N ASP A 20 -25.82 19.07 2.17
CA ASP A 20 -24.72 19.07 3.12
C ASP A 20 -24.82 17.80 3.98
N ALA A 21 -24.11 16.76 3.57
CA ALA A 21 -23.98 15.52 4.31
C ALA A 21 -22.58 15.49 4.90
N VAL A 22 -22.50 15.85 6.19
CA VAL A 22 -21.38 15.52 7.06
C VAL A 22 -21.41 13.99 7.23
N GLY A 23 -20.56 13.29 6.50
CA GLY A 23 -20.30 11.87 6.72
C GLY A 23 -19.48 11.72 7.99
N ILE A 24 -20.10 11.23 9.06
CA ILE A 24 -19.40 10.84 10.28
C ILE A 24 -18.87 9.43 10.03
N SER A 25 -17.58 9.32 9.68
CA SER A 25 -16.86 8.05 9.83
C SER A 25 -16.90 7.68 11.32
N PRO A 26 -17.20 6.43 11.70
CA PRO A 26 -16.98 6.01 13.07
C PRO A 26 -15.49 6.21 13.36
N LEU A 27 -15.21 7.15 14.27
CA LEU A 27 -13.92 7.27 14.92
C LEU A 27 -13.61 5.90 15.53
N LEU A 28 -12.69 5.18 14.91
CA LEU A 28 -11.90 4.20 15.63
C LEU A 28 -11.06 4.99 16.63
N ASP A 29 -11.12 4.61 17.90
CA ASP A 29 -10.37 5.24 19.00
C ASP A 29 -8.87 5.34 18.63
N GLY A 30 -8.36 6.56 18.37
CA GLY A 30 -6.92 6.84 18.24
C GLY A 30 -6.43 7.77 17.12
N ASP A 31 -7.07 8.92 16.88
CA ASP A 31 -6.56 10.15 16.22
C ASP A 31 -5.81 10.11 14.85
N ARG A 32 -5.52 8.97 14.21
CA ARG A 32 -4.74 8.91 12.95
C ARG A 32 -5.36 8.03 11.86
N SER A 33 -5.27 8.47 10.60
CA SER A 33 -5.74 7.71 9.44
C SER A 33 -4.81 6.53 9.12
N ALA A 34 -5.31 5.48 8.45
CA ALA A 34 -4.49 4.35 8.00
C ALA A 34 -3.29 4.79 7.14
N PHE A 35 -3.43 5.88 6.38
CA PHE A 35 -2.32 6.44 5.61
C PHE A 35 -1.25 7.08 6.52
N SER A 36 -1.66 7.73 7.61
CA SER A 36 -0.75 8.26 8.63
C SER A 36 -0.07 7.14 9.44
N GLU A 37 -0.77 6.02 9.66
CA GLU A 37 -0.22 4.79 10.25
C GLU A 37 0.83 4.14 9.33
N ALA A 38 0.59 4.06 8.02
CA ALA A 38 1.54 3.52 7.07
C ALA A 38 2.91 4.23 7.12
N LEU A 39 2.94 5.53 7.44
CA LEU A 39 4.18 6.28 7.63
C LEU A 39 5.00 5.78 8.83
N ASP A 40 4.37 5.22 9.85
CA ASP A 40 5.04 4.75 11.07
C ASP A 40 5.81 3.45 10.87
N VAL A 41 5.51 2.70 9.82
CA VAL A 41 6.02 1.33 9.63
C VAL A 41 6.94 1.18 8.42
N VAL A 42 7.12 2.26 7.64
CA VAL A 42 8.03 2.28 6.50
C VAL A 42 9.32 3.03 6.82
N PRO A 43 10.48 2.62 6.29
CA PRO A 43 11.77 3.25 6.59
C PRO A 43 11.81 4.75 6.33
N LEU A 44 12.53 5.50 7.17
CA LEU A 44 12.70 6.96 7.05
C LEU A 44 13.30 7.39 5.71
N GLU A 45 14.17 6.56 5.14
CA GLU A 45 14.86 6.78 3.87
C GLU A 45 13.99 6.55 2.62
N SER A 46 12.73 6.17 2.79
CA SER A 46 11.80 5.97 1.67
C SER A 46 11.62 7.28 0.89
N GLU A 47 11.86 7.23 -0.42
CA GLU A 47 11.71 8.34 -1.34
C GLU A 47 10.32 8.38 -1.98
N ARG A 48 9.69 7.20 -2.11
CA ARG A 48 8.33 7.02 -2.63
C ARG A 48 7.55 6.02 -1.78
N LEU A 49 6.28 6.32 -1.57
CA LEU A 49 5.32 5.47 -0.89
C LEU A 49 4.04 5.39 -1.73
N SER A 50 3.69 4.18 -2.19
CA SER A 50 2.39 3.87 -2.77
C SER A 50 1.51 3.24 -1.69
N PHE A 51 0.27 3.69 -1.53
CA PHE A 51 -0.63 3.25 -0.47
C PHE A 51 -2.01 2.95 -1.04
N THR A 52 -2.63 1.86 -0.59
CA THR A 52 -4.03 1.53 -0.90
C THR A 52 -4.72 1.02 0.36
N ASN A 53 -5.82 1.66 0.74
CA ASN A 53 -6.70 1.23 1.82
C ASN A 53 -7.77 0.28 1.25
N TRP A 54 -7.45 -1.00 1.20
CA TRP A 54 -8.31 -2.04 0.67
C TRP A 54 -9.64 -2.18 1.42
N SER A 55 -9.69 -1.87 2.72
CA SER A 55 -10.96 -1.83 3.46
C SER A 55 -11.89 -0.73 2.92
N MET A 56 -11.34 0.45 2.62
CA MET A 56 -12.11 1.54 1.99
C MET A 56 -12.51 1.21 0.56
N VAL A 57 -11.64 0.56 -0.21
CA VAL A 57 -11.96 0.10 -1.58
C VAL A 57 -13.14 -0.87 -1.54
N ARG A 58 -13.07 -1.91 -0.69
CA ARG A 58 -14.18 -2.88 -0.53
C ARG A 58 -15.49 -2.21 -0.11
N ASN A 59 -15.43 -1.26 0.82
CA ASN A 59 -16.61 -0.49 1.24
C ASN A 59 -17.19 0.36 0.09
N ALA A 60 -16.34 0.99 -0.73
CA ALA A 60 -16.78 1.80 -1.86
C ALA A 60 -17.44 0.95 -2.96
N LEU A 61 -16.99 -0.30 -3.12
CA LEU A 61 -17.52 -1.27 -4.07
C LEU A 61 -18.68 -2.10 -3.50
N ASP A 62 -19.12 -1.83 -2.26
CA ASP A 62 -20.16 -2.60 -1.55
C ASP A 62 -19.90 -4.12 -1.59
N THR A 63 -18.63 -4.49 -1.38
CA THR A 63 -18.15 -5.87 -1.52
C THR A 63 -17.66 -6.41 -0.18
N ASP A 64 -18.31 -7.48 0.31
CA ASP A 64 -17.86 -8.28 1.46
C ASP A 64 -17.67 -9.73 1.00
N LEU A 65 -16.42 -10.17 0.94
CA LEU A 65 -16.06 -11.51 0.44
C LEU A 65 -15.70 -12.49 1.58
N GLY A 66 -15.73 -12.05 2.84
CA GLY A 66 -15.24 -12.83 3.98
C GLY A 66 -13.73 -13.09 3.95
N GLN A 67 -13.28 -14.06 4.75
CA GLN A 67 -11.85 -14.34 4.99
C GLN A 67 -11.22 -15.33 4.01
N ASP A 68 -12.03 -16.16 3.34
CA ASP A 68 -11.58 -17.13 2.32
C ASP A 68 -12.37 -16.96 1.02
N PRO A 69 -12.15 -15.83 0.31
CA PRO A 69 -12.86 -15.50 -0.90
C PRO A 69 -12.45 -16.42 -2.06
N ALA A 70 -13.44 -16.84 -2.87
CA ALA A 70 -13.14 -17.60 -4.07
C ALA A 70 -12.34 -16.77 -5.10
N PRO A 71 -11.42 -17.38 -5.88
CA PRO A 71 -10.60 -16.67 -6.87
C PRO A 71 -11.38 -15.75 -7.81
N ALA A 72 -12.50 -16.24 -8.36
CA ALA A 72 -13.33 -15.45 -9.28
C ALA A 72 -13.97 -14.22 -8.61
N ALA A 73 -14.21 -14.26 -7.30
CA ALA A 73 -14.72 -13.11 -6.55
C ALA A 73 -13.63 -12.06 -6.33
N ILE A 74 -12.40 -12.49 -6.07
CA ILE A 74 -11.22 -11.61 -5.97
C ILE A 74 -11.00 -10.90 -7.31
N GLU A 75 -10.96 -11.64 -8.42
CA GLU A 75 -10.78 -11.06 -9.77
C GLU A 75 -11.84 -10.02 -10.11
N ALA A 76 -13.11 -10.30 -9.78
CA ALA A 76 -14.22 -9.39 -10.02
C ALA A 76 -14.11 -8.11 -9.17
N MET A 77 -13.64 -8.21 -7.93
CA MET A 77 -13.38 -7.06 -7.06
C MET A 77 -12.22 -6.21 -7.60
N ILE A 78 -11.10 -6.84 -7.98
CA ILE A 78 -9.92 -6.14 -8.52
C ILE A 78 -10.26 -5.42 -9.83
N THR A 79 -10.99 -6.08 -10.74
CA THR A 79 -11.44 -5.45 -11.99
C THR A 79 -12.26 -4.18 -11.73
N GLN A 80 -13.20 -4.24 -10.78
CA GLN A 80 -14.01 -3.07 -10.42
C GLN A 80 -13.18 -1.97 -9.74
N ALA A 81 -12.23 -2.33 -8.88
CA ALA A 81 -11.34 -1.37 -8.23
C ALA A 81 -10.46 -0.64 -9.26
N TYR A 82 -9.96 -1.35 -10.27
CA TYR A 82 -9.22 -0.78 -11.38
C TYR A 82 -10.10 0.14 -12.24
N ASP A 83 -11.29 -0.33 -12.66
CA ASP A 83 -12.23 0.44 -13.48
C ASP A 83 -12.72 1.74 -12.80
N THR A 84 -12.55 1.86 -11.48
CA THR A 84 -12.92 3.02 -10.67
C THR A 84 -11.74 3.82 -10.13
N ASP A 85 -10.52 3.55 -10.61
CA ASP A 85 -9.27 4.20 -10.19
C ASP A 85 -8.96 4.09 -8.68
N LEU A 86 -9.54 3.09 -8.00
CA LEU A 86 -9.39 2.88 -6.56
C LEU A 86 -8.18 2.02 -6.19
N SER A 87 -7.65 1.24 -7.13
CA SER A 87 -6.46 0.41 -6.94
C SER A 87 -5.22 0.91 -7.68
N ALA A 88 -5.27 2.11 -8.28
CA ALA A 88 -4.21 2.61 -9.16
C ALA A 88 -2.79 2.67 -8.54
N SER A 89 -2.69 2.78 -7.22
CA SER A 89 -1.40 2.75 -6.48
C SER A 89 -1.07 1.40 -5.86
N SER A 90 -1.88 0.38 -6.11
CA SER A 90 -1.68 -0.97 -5.58
C SER A 90 -0.40 -1.60 -6.10
N SER A 91 0.29 -2.32 -5.23
CA SER A 91 1.47 -3.11 -5.60
C SER A 91 1.20 -4.60 -5.71
N ILE A 92 -0.02 -5.04 -5.36
CA ILE A 92 -0.43 -6.44 -5.21
C ILE A 92 -1.68 -6.82 -6.02
N GLU A 93 -2.28 -5.90 -6.77
CA GLU A 93 -3.53 -6.16 -7.51
C GLU A 93 -3.37 -7.29 -8.54
N ASP A 94 -2.26 -7.27 -9.29
CA ASP A 94 -1.96 -8.28 -10.32
C ASP A 94 -1.73 -9.67 -9.71
N SER A 95 -1.29 -9.73 -8.45
CA SER A 95 -1.00 -10.97 -7.73
C SER A 95 -2.16 -11.40 -6.80
N ALA A 96 -3.32 -10.72 -6.81
CA ALA A 96 -4.32 -10.83 -5.75
C ALA A 96 -4.80 -12.27 -5.49
N VAL A 97 -5.09 -13.03 -6.56
CA VAL A 97 -5.52 -14.44 -6.45
C VAL A 97 -4.39 -15.33 -5.94
N ALA A 98 -3.17 -15.13 -6.45
CA ALA A 98 -2.02 -15.91 -6.05
C ALA A 98 -1.66 -15.65 -4.57
N LEU A 99 -1.74 -14.40 -4.12
CA LEU A 99 -1.56 -14.05 -2.72
C LEU A 99 -2.57 -14.75 -1.81
N GLN A 100 -3.87 -14.75 -2.17
CA GLN A 100 -4.88 -15.47 -1.39
C GLN A 100 -4.55 -16.97 -1.31
N THR A 101 -4.18 -17.55 -2.45
CA THR A 101 -3.94 -18.99 -2.60
C THR A 101 -2.70 -19.47 -1.84
N TYR A 102 -1.60 -18.72 -1.92
CA TYR A 102 -0.30 -19.17 -1.44
C TYR A 102 0.12 -18.54 -0.11
N PHE A 103 -0.37 -17.35 0.22
CA PHE A 103 0.03 -16.61 1.42
C PHE A 103 -1.12 -16.40 2.42
N GLY A 104 -2.35 -16.77 2.05
CA GLY A 104 -3.53 -16.69 2.92
C GLY A 104 -4.09 -15.27 3.09
N PHE A 105 -3.61 -14.30 2.31
CA PHE A 105 -4.11 -12.91 2.32
C PHE A 105 -4.14 -12.32 0.92
N SER A 106 -4.96 -11.31 0.69
CA SER A 106 -5.05 -10.61 -0.59
C SER A 106 -5.68 -9.23 -0.42
N PRO A 107 -5.73 -8.37 -1.45
CA PRO A 107 -6.60 -7.19 -1.48
C PRO A 107 -8.04 -7.39 -0.97
N ALA A 108 -8.57 -8.62 -1.06
CA ALA A 108 -9.91 -8.93 -0.58
C ALA A 108 -10.01 -9.04 0.95
N THR A 109 -8.90 -9.29 1.64
CA THR A 109 -8.89 -9.60 3.09
C THR A 109 -8.05 -8.63 3.91
N VAL A 110 -7.02 -7.99 3.33
CA VAL A 110 -6.14 -7.04 4.03
C VAL A 110 -6.84 -5.71 4.31
N GLU A 111 -6.42 -4.98 5.33
CA GLU A 111 -6.95 -3.63 5.62
C GLU A 111 -6.35 -2.60 4.67
N TRP A 112 -5.03 -2.56 4.59
CA TRP A 112 -4.29 -1.66 3.72
C TRP A 112 -2.94 -2.25 3.31
N GLU A 113 -2.38 -1.73 2.23
CA GLU A 113 -1.00 -1.98 1.80
C GLU A 113 -0.24 -0.67 1.68
N ALA A 114 1.08 -0.76 1.85
CA ALA A 114 2.02 0.33 1.65
C ALA A 114 3.30 -0.20 0.99
N TYR A 115 3.65 0.30 -0.20
CA TYR A 115 4.87 -0.04 -0.91
C TYR A 115 5.86 1.12 -0.84
N ALA A 116 6.91 0.95 -0.05
CA ALA A 116 7.92 1.96 0.22
C ALA A 116 9.22 1.66 -0.53
N GLN A 117 9.71 2.65 -1.27
CA GLN A 117 10.90 2.53 -2.11
C GLN A 117 11.97 3.51 -1.67
N ALA A 118 13.20 3.02 -1.54
CA ALA A 118 14.40 3.80 -1.22
C ALA A 118 15.54 3.46 -2.21
N PRO A 119 16.64 4.23 -2.23
CA PRO A 119 17.75 3.99 -3.16
C PRO A 119 18.42 2.62 -3.02
N ASP A 120 18.34 1.99 -1.84
CA ASP A 120 19.00 0.73 -1.53
C ASP A 120 18.02 -0.45 -1.35
N GLY A 121 16.75 -0.26 -1.69
CA GLY A 121 15.76 -1.33 -1.81
C GLY A 121 14.32 -0.87 -1.62
N ALA A 122 13.40 -1.82 -1.54
CA ALA A 122 11.98 -1.55 -1.34
C ALA A 122 11.34 -2.59 -0.44
N ALA A 123 10.30 -2.18 0.29
CA ALA A 123 9.50 -3.06 1.12
C ALA A 123 8.02 -2.85 0.85
N MET A 124 7.28 -3.95 0.82
CA MET A 124 5.83 -3.94 0.86
C MET A 124 5.40 -4.26 2.29
N VAL A 125 4.54 -3.44 2.87
CA VAL A 125 3.95 -3.65 4.19
C VAL A 125 2.44 -3.81 3.99
N VAL A 126 1.88 -4.88 4.55
CA VAL A 126 0.46 -5.18 4.49
C VAL A 126 -0.06 -5.30 5.91
N ARG A 127 -1.16 -4.61 6.19
CA ARG A 127 -1.91 -4.75 7.44
C ARG A 127 -3.06 -5.71 7.24
N LEU A 128 -3.11 -6.76 8.05
CA LEU A 128 -4.24 -7.68 8.13
C LEU A 128 -5.17 -7.25 9.26
N PRO A 129 -6.47 -7.55 9.23
CA PRO A 129 -7.37 -7.26 10.36
C PRO A 129 -6.90 -7.86 11.69
N ASP A 130 -7.27 -7.21 12.80
CA ASP A 130 -6.90 -7.63 14.17
C ASP A 130 -7.41 -9.02 14.57
N ASP A 131 -8.45 -9.52 13.90
CA ASP A 131 -9.03 -10.84 14.16
C ASP A 131 -8.43 -11.95 13.30
N VAL A 132 -7.50 -11.63 12.40
CA VAL A 132 -6.76 -12.62 11.60
C VAL A 132 -5.66 -13.27 12.42
N ASP A 133 -5.67 -14.61 12.43
CA ASP A 133 -4.60 -15.42 13.00
C ASP A 133 -3.41 -15.51 12.04
N LEU A 134 -2.33 -14.81 12.38
CA LEU A 134 -1.11 -14.77 11.57
C LEU A 134 -0.28 -16.06 11.61
N ASP A 135 -0.60 -17.01 12.48
CA ASP A 135 -0.04 -18.36 12.36
C ASP A 135 -0.53 -19.04 11.06
N THR A 136 -1.72 -18.70 10.56
CA THR A 136 -2.20 -19.21 9.26
C THR A 136 -1.28 -18.75 8.12
N VAL A 137 -0.79 -17.51 8.16
CA VAL A 137 0.17 -17.01 7.15
C VAL A 137 1.50 -17.78 7.25
N ARG A 138 1.97 -18.07 8.46
CA ARG A 138 3.21 -18.87 8.67
C ARG A 138 3.05 -20.32 8.20
N ASP A 139 1.88 -20.92 8.43
CA ASP A 139 1.55 -22.25 7.94
C ASP A 139 1.58 -22.30 6.41
N HIS A 140 1.00 -21.29 5.74
CA HIS A 140 1.08 -21.12 4.29
C HIS A 140 2.53 -20.98 3.80
N LEU A 141 3.34 -20.11 4.43
CA LEU A 141 4.76 -19.96 4.09
C LEU A 141 5.52 -21.30 4.20
N THR A 142 5.24 -22.07 5.24
CA THR A 142 5.83 -23.40 5.44
C THR A 142 5.39 -24.38 4.35
N GLU A 143 4.09 -24.41 4.03
CA GLU A 143 3.51 -25.30 3.02
C GLU A 143 4.09 -25.04 1.63
N ILE A 144 4.25 -23.77 1.25
CA ILE A 144 4.82 -23.40 -0.04
C ILE A 144 6.35 -23.49 -0.08
N GLY A 145 7.01 -23.79 1.05
CA GLY A 145 8.43 -24.14 1.10
C GLY A 145 9.39 -23.02 1.46
N PHE A 146 8.93 -21.95 2.11
CA PHE A 146 9.84 -20.97 2.72
C PHE A 146 10.61 -21.60 3.88
N THR A 147 11.84 -21.13 4.07
CA THR A 147 12.67 -21.49 5.22
C THR A 147 12.27 -20.64 6.42
N GLU A 148 11.86 -21.29 7.50
CA GLU A 148 11.48 -20.63 8.76
C GLU A 148 12.69 -19.95 9.44
N PRO A 149 12.52 -18.72 9.96
CA PRO A 149 13.57 -18.04 10.73
C PRO A 149 13.76 -18.63 12.13
N GLY A 150 14.96 -18.44 12.70
CA GLY A 150 15.25 -18.85 14.08
C GLY A 150 14.60 -18.00 15.18
N SER A 151 13.78 -17.00 14.82
CA SER A 151 13.11 -16.09 15.77
C SER A 151 11.72 -15.72 15.30
N LYS A 152 10.79 -15.47 16.23
CA LYS A 152 9.37 -15.14 15.97
C LYS A 152 9.15 -14.08 14.87
N ASN A 153 9.92 -12.99 14.92
CA ASN A 153 9.82 -11.87 13.98
C ASN A 153 11.00 -11.85 12.99
N GLY A 154 11.61 -13.01 12.75
CA GLY A 154 12.69 -13.14 11.78
C GLY A 154 12.16 -13.20 10.34
N VAL A 155 13.10 -13.26 9.40
CA VAL A 155 12.80 -13.27 7.97
C VAL A 155 12.71 -14.69 7.45
N TRP A 156 11.57 -15.03 6.88
CA TRP A 156 11.35 -16.22 6.08
C TRP A 156 12.00 -16.06 4.71
N ASP A 157 12.68 -17.11 4.24
CA ASP A 157 13.43 -17.10 2.97
C ASP A 157 12.81 -18.10 1.99
N GLY A 158 12.23 -17.56 0.91
CA GLY A 158 11.75 -18.35 -0.23
C GLY A 158 12.70 -18.29 -1.43
N GLY A 159 13.34 -17.14 -1.64
CA GLY A 159 14.21 -16.89 -2.79
C GLY A 159 13.45 -16.79 -4.13
N ILE A 160 14.13 -16.28 -5.16
CA ILE A 160 13.50 -15.98 -6.46
C ILE A 160 12.96 -17.22 -7.19
N ASP A 161 13.66 -18.35 -7.07
CA ASP A 161 13.29 -19.58 -7.77
C ASP A 161 11.97 -20.16 -7.24
N LEU A 162 11.72 -20.03 -5.93
CA LEU A 162 10.45 -20.46 -5.34
C LEU A 162 9.30 -19.59 -5.85
N ILE A 163 9.44 -18.27 -5.77
CA ILE A 163 8.41 -17.32 -6.20
C ILE A 163 8.04 -17.55 -7.67
N ALA A 164 9.04 -17.70 -8.54
CA ALA A 164 8.81 -17.95 -9.97
C ALA A 164 8.14 -19.31 -10.25
N ALA A 165 8.32 -20.30 -9.37
CA ALA A 165 7.72 -21.63 -9.50
C ALA A 165 6.27 -21.70 -8.99
N LEU A 166 5.87 -20.81 -8.08
CA LEU A 166 4.52 -20.78 -7.51
C LEU A 166 3.50 -20.24 -8.52
N ASP A 167 3.69 -19.00 -8.98
CA ASP A 167 2.78 -18.36 -9.93
C ASP A 167 3.49 -17.19 -10.65
N GLY A 168 3.29 -17.07 -11.96
CA GLY A 168 3.95 -16.04 -12.78
C GLY A 168 3.48 -14.61 -12.54
N THR A 169 2.38 -14.43 -11.81
CA THR A 169 1.88 -13.12 -11.37
C THR A 169 2.54 -12.64 -10.09
N LEU A 170 3.20 -13.51 -9.32
CA LEU A 170 3.90 -13.13 -8.09
C LEU A 170 5.17 -12.35 -8.42
N THR A 171 5.37 -11.23 -7.73
CA THR A 171 6.53 -10.38 -7.94
C THR A 171 7.72 -10.84 -7.09
N PRO A 172 8.97 -10.53 -7.51
CA PRO A 172 10.18 -10.76 -6.70
C PRO A 172 10.13 -10.12 -5.30
N LYS A 173 9.19 -9.21 -5.02
CA LYS A 173 9.02 -8.55 -3.72
C LYS A 173 8.59 -9.52 -2.61
N LEU A 174 8.15 -10.73 -2.95
CA LEU A 174 7.69 -11.74 -1.99
C LEU A 174 8.77 -12.74 -1.58
N GLN A 175 10.00 -12.60 -2.09
CA GLN A 175 11.10 -13.55 -1.83
C GLN A 175 11.45 -13.70 -0.35
N TYR A 176 11.34 -12.61 0.40
CA TYR A 176 11.64 -12.58 1.82
C TYR A 176 10.48 -11.94 2.58
N VAL A 177 10.04 -12.59 3.65
CA VAL A 177 8.82 -12.22 4.38
C VAL A 177 9.09 -12.17 5.87
N ALA A 178 8.67 -11.10 6.54
CA ALA A 178 8.60 -11.03 8.00
C ALA A 178 7.13 -10.94 8.42
N VAL A 179 6.70 -11.85 9.30
CA VAL A 179 5.34 -11.87 9.86
C VAL A 179 5.40 -11.31 11.28
N LEU A 180 4.87 -10.10 11.46
CA LEU A 180 4.89 -9.32 12.69
C LEU A 180 3.52 -9.45 13.36
N GLU A 181 3.37 -10.51 14.13
CA GLU A 181 2.08 -10.93 14.69
C GLU A 181 1.47 -9.90 15.63
N ASP A 182 2.27 -9.36 16.55
CA ASP A 182 1.80 -8.43 17.57
C ASP A 182 1.38 -7.08 16.95
N GLU A 183 1.89 -6.76 15.76
CA GLU A 183 1.58 -5.58 14.97
C GLU A 183 0.52 -5.82 13.88
N HIS A 184 0.12 -7.08 13.66
CA HIS A 184 -0.75 -7.51 12.56
C HIS A 184 -0.24 -7.11 11.16
N LEU A 185 1.09 -7.14 10.97
CA LEU A 185 1.75 -6.76 9.73
C LEU A 185 2.47 -7.92 9.05
N VAL A 186 2.42 -7.94 7.72
CA VAL A 186 3.33 -8.72 6.88
C VAL A 186 4.21 -7.76 6.11
N VAL A 187 5.53 -7.92 6.24
CA VAL A 187 6.54 -7.10 5.55
C VAL A 187 7.27 -7.97 4.56
N THR A 188 7.39 -7.55 3.30
CA THR A 188 8.09 -8.33 2.27
C THR A 188 9.09 -7.48 1.50
N SER A 189 10.12 -8.12 0.96
CA SER A 189 11.09 -7.51 0.06
C SER A 189 11.72 -8.53 -0.88
N GLU A 190 12.35 -8.05 -1.94
CA GLU A 190 13.27 -8.81 -2.77
C GLU A 190 14.67 -8.97 -2.17
N SER A 191 14.94 -8.29 -1.04
CA SER A 191 16.22 -8.33 -0.33
C SER A 191 16.03 -8.70 1.13
N HIS A 192 16.71 -9.77 1.57
CA HIS A 192 16.70 -10.25 2.95
C HIS A 192 17.06 -9.12 3.95
N ASP A 193 18.15 -8.39 3.68
CA ASP A 193 18.60 -7.31 4.55
C ASP A 193 17.60 -6.15 4.57
N TYR A 194 16.95 -5.87 3.44
CA TYR A 194 15.97 -4.79 3.35
C TYR A 194 14.68 -5.13 4.12
N VAL A 195 14.14 -6.35 3.99
CA VAL A 195 12.96 -6.76 4.77
C VAL A 195 13.26 -6.76 6.27
N GLN A 196 14.45 -7.19 6.70
CA GLN A 196 14.82 -7.15 8.12
C GLN A 196 14.86 -5.70 8.65
N ARG A 197 15.39 -4.76 7.86
CA ARG A 197 15.40 -3.33 8.24
C ARG A 197 14.00 -2.75 8.29
N ALA A 198 13.15 -3.05 7.30
CA ALA A 198 11.76 -2.59 7.28
C ALA A 198 10.97 -3.18 8.45
N ALA A 199 11.16 -4.47 8.77
CA ALA A 199 10.58 -5.10 9.95
C ALA A 199 11.05 -4.44 11.26
N ASP A 200 12.33 -4.08 11.38
CA ASP A 200 12.82 -3.33 12.55
C ASP A 200 12.16 -1.95 12.69
N VAL A 201 11.84 -1.28 11.57
CA VAL A 201 11.11 -0.01 11.59
C VAL A 201 9.66 -0.23 12.03
N ALA A 202 8.96 -1.20 11.44
CA ALA A 202 7.59 -1.56 11.82
C ALA A 202 7.47 -1.96 13.30
N LEU A 203 8.50 -2.59 13.87
CA LEU A 203 8.60 -2.92 15.30
C LEU A 203 9.01 -1.74 16.20
N GLY A 204 9.14 -0.53 15.65
CA GLY A 204 9.54 0.68 16.37
C GLY A 204 11.00 0.69 16.85
N LYS A 205 11.86 -0.19 16.32
CA LYS A 205 13.29 -0.29 16.70
C LYS A 205 14.17 0.69 15.93
N LYS A 206 13.67 1.22 14.81
CA LYS A 206 14.35 2.17 13.92
C LYS A 206 13.40 3.29 13.54
N LYS A 207 13.96 4.36 12.97
CA LYS A 207 13.17 5.53 12.56
C LYS A 207 12.32 5.22 11.33
N SER A 208 11.11 5.72 11.34
CA SER A 208 10.16 5.59 10.24
C SER A 208 10.02 6.88 9.46
N LEU A 209 9.38 6.84 8.29
CA LEU A 209 9.04 8.03 7.52
C LEU A 209 8.16 8.99 8.34
N GLY A 210 7.35 8.44 9.24
CA GLY A 210 6.57 9.18 10.19
C GLY A 210 7.39 10.06 11.15
N ASP A 211 8.64 9.72 11.46
CA ASP A 211 9.50 10.56 12.30
C ASP A 211 9.92 11.88 11.61
N SER A 212 9.57 12.05 10.34
CA SER A 212 9.72 13.32 9.62
C SER A 212 8.50 14.22 9.86
N ASP A 213 8.67 15.28 10.65
CA ASP A 213 7.63 16.30 10.91
C ASP A 213 6.95 16.78 9.61
N ARG A 214 7.74 16.94 8.54
CA ARG A 214 7.25 17.40 7.24
C ARG A 214 6.41 16.35 6.52
N ALA A 215 6.83 15.09 6.55
CA ALA A 215 6.04 14.01 5.95
C ALA A 215 4.71 13.86 6.69
N ARG A 216 4.76 13.94 8.02
CA ARG A 216 3.61 13.91 8.90
C ARG A 216 2.61 15.02 8.61
N GLU A 217 3.07 16.28 8.63
CA GLU A 217 2.22 17.45 8.34
C GLU A 217 1.49 17.32 6.99
N LEU A 218 2.20 16.82 5.98
CA LEU A 218 1.62 16.65 4.65
C LEU A 218 0.58 15.51 4.61
N VAL A 219 0.87 14.35 5.21
CA VAL A 219 -0.06 13.21 5.23
C VAL A 219 -1.29 13.51 6.09
N ASP A 220 -1.11 14.15 7.24
CA ASP A 220 -2.22 14.54 8.13
C ASP A 220 -3.12 15.62 7.50
N SER A 221 -2.64 16.33 6.47
CA SER A 221 -3.45 17.27 5.68
C SER A 221 -4.37 16.60 4.64
N VAL A 222 -4.22 15.29 4.42
CA VAL A 222 -5.02 14.50 3.48
C VAL A 222 -6.02 13.65 4.28
N ASP A 223 -7.32 13.83 4.00
CA ASP A 223 -8.42 13.13 4.68
C ASP A 223 -8.50 11.64 4.29
N GLY A 224 -7.56 10.81 4.78
CA GLY A 224 -7.61 9.34 4.72
C GLY A 224 -7.95 8.77 3.33
N PRO A 225 -7.02 8.80 2.37
CA PRO A 225 -7.29 8.42 0.99
C PRO A 225 -7.55 6.91 0.84
N ALA A 226 -8.37 6.53 -0.14
CA ALA A 226 -8.52 5.12 -0.54
C ALA A 226 -7.27 4.62 -1.27
N SER A 227 -6.62 5.50 -2.04
CA SER A 227 -5.36 5.23 -2.73
C SER A 227 -4.54 6.52 -2.81
N ALA A 228 -3.23 6.41 -2.57
CA ALA A 228 -2.33 7.56 -2.59
C ALA A 228 -0.91 7.18 -3.01
N GLU A 229 -0.25 8.14 -3.65
CA GLU A 229 1.19 8.16 -3.90
C GLU A 229 1.80 9.35 -3.17
N PHE A 230 2.92 9.11 -2.51
CA PHE A 230 3.65 10.11 -1.73
C PHE A 230 5.12 10.11 -2.13
N TRP A 231 5.65 11.28 -2.46
CA TRP A 231 7.05 11.49 -2.82
C TRP A 231 7.74 12.45 -1.86
N VAL A 232 8.96 12.10 -1.45
CA VAL A 232 9.78 12.88 -0.53
C VAL A 232 10.77 13.78 -1.28
N GLY A 233 10.81 15.06 -0.90
CA GLY A 233 11.94 15.91 -1.23
C GLY A 233 12.11 16.15 -2.74
N ASP A 234 13.38 16.18 -3.15
CA ASP A 234 13.77 16.41 -4.54
C ASP A 234 13.46 15.21 -5.43
N PHE A 235 13.19 14.03 -4.84
CA PHE A 235 12.74 12.86 -5.59
C PHE A 235 11.40 13.14 -6.28
N ALA A 236 10.49 13.90 -5.64
CA ALA A 236 9.25 14.34 -6.28
C ALA A 236 9.52 15.11 -7.58
N CYS A 237 10.45 16.05 -7.58
CA CYS A 237 10.79 16.82 -8.78
C CYS A 237 11.48 15.95 -9.85
N LYS A 238 12.30 14.97 -9.44
CA LYS A 238 12.97 14.05 -10.37
C LYS A 238 11.98 13.10 -11.04
N ASP A 239 11.08 12.51 -10.25
CA ASP A 239 10.16 11.47 -10.70
C ASP A 239 8.98 12.06 -11.47
N LEU A 240 8.47 13.22 -11.04
CA LEU A 240 7.37 13.92 -11.69
C LEU A 240 7.83 14.89 -12.80
N ALA A 241 9.13 14.91 -13.13
CA ALA A 241 9.63 15.75 -14.21
C ALA A 241 9.07 15.28 -15.56
N MET A 242 8.08 16.02 -16.07
CA MET A 242 7.54 15.85 -17.43
C MET A 242 8.53 16.28 -18.54
N ARG A 243 9.82 16.48 -18.22
CA ARG A 243 10.82 17.04 -19.15
C ARG A 243 11.01 16.21 -20.40
N THR A 244 10.79 14.90 -20.32
CA THR A 244 10.89 13.96 -21.44
C THR A 244 9.53 13.50 -21.98
N ALA A 245 8.42 13.96 -21.39
CA ALA A 245 7.08 13.65 -21.88
C ALA A 245 6.80 14.33 -23.21
N PHE A 246 5.94 13.73 -24.04
CA PHE A 246 5.50 14.36 -25.28
C PHE A 246 4.64 15.59 -24.97
N GLU A 247 4.59 16.56 -25.90
CA GLU A 247 3.82 17.80 -25.68
C GLU A 247 2.31 17.53 -25.48
N GLU A 248 1.80 16.46 -26.07
CA GLU A 248 0.41 16.02 -25.92
C GLU A 248 0.13 15.54 -24.48
N ASP A 249 1.04 14.74 -23.91
CA ASP A 249 0.95 14.25 -22.52
C ASP A 249 1.03 15.41 -21.52
N LYS A 250 1.91 16.39 -21.78
CA LYS A 250 2.02 17.61 -20.96
C LYS A 250 0.71 18.40 -20.96
N ALA A 251 0.13 18.63 -22.14
CA ALA A 251 -1.13 19.36 -22.26
C ALA A 251 -2.29 18.62 -21.57
N GLN A 252 -2.33 17.28 -21.66
CA GLN A 252 -3.31 16.46 -20.96
C GLN A 252 -3.12 16.53 -19.44
N ALA A 253 -1.89 16.41 -18.94
CA ALA A 253 -1.58 16.52 -17.51
C ALA A 253 -1.98 17.90 -16.97
N GLU A 254 -1.69 18.99 -17.68
CA GLU A 254 -2.10 20.34 -17.32
C GLU A 254 -3.63 20.48 -17.24
N ALA A 255 -4.36 19.92 -18.19
CA ALA A 255 -5.82 19.93 -18.18
C ALA A 255 -6.40 19.16 -16.98
N LEU A 256 -5.81 18.01 -16.64
CA LEU A 256 -6.23 17.20 -15.49
C LEU A 256 -5.94 17.91 -14.16
N VAL A 257 -4.77 18.54 -14.01
CA VAL A 257 -4.44 19.35 -12.82
C VAL A 257 -5.44 20.51 -12.66
N GLN A 258 -5.79 21.20 -13.74
CA GLN A 258 -6.79 22.27 -13.71
C GLN A 258 -8.19 21.77 -13.34
N GLN A 259 -8.58 20.57 -13.79
CA GLN A 259 -9.85 19.95 -13.44
C GLN A 259 -9.90 19.48 -11.99
N ALA A 260 -8.80 18.92 -11.47
CA ALA A 260 -8.68 18.44 -10.09
C ALA A 260 -8.65 19.58 -9.05
N GLY A 261 -8.34 20.82 -9.47
CA GLY A 261 -8.41 21.99 -8.61
C GLY A 261 -7.21 22.13 -7.67
N LYS A 262 -7.37 21.83 -6.37
CA LYS A 262 -6.40 22.12 -5.27
C LYS A 262 -5.03 21.42 -5.37
N VAL A 263 -4.68 20.85 -6.53
CA VAL A 263 -3.39 20.23 -6.77
C VAL A 263 -2.34 21.34 -6.95
N SER A 264 -1.31 21.36 -6.11
CA SER A 264 -0.14 22.23 -6.27
C SER A 264 0.96 21.42 -6.95
N PRO A 265 1.07 21.43 -8.29
CA PRO A 265 2.14 20.70 -8.95
C PRO A 265 3.50 21.26 -8.50
N PRO A 266 4.51 20.41 -8.28
CA PRO A 266 5.86 20.91 -8.05
C PRO A 266 6.28 21.75 -9.26
N SER A 267 6.68 23.00 -9.02
CA SER A 267 7.23 23.85 -10.08
C SER A 267 8.63 23.35 -10.45
N GLY A 268 8.74 22.71 -11.61
CA GLY A 268 10.01 22.36 -12.26
C GLY A 268 10.41 23.38 -13.32
#